data_AF-A0A842XQB8-F1
#
_entry.id   AF-A0A842XQB8-F1
#
_cell.length_a   1.000
_cell.length_b   1.000
_cell.length_c   1.000
_cell.angle_alpha   90.00
_cell.angle_beta   90.00
_cell.angle_gamma   90.00
#
_symmetry.space_group_name_H-M   'P 1'
#
loop_
_entity.id
_entity.type
_entity.pdbx_description
1 polymer ?
#
loop_
_entity_poly.entity_id
_entity_poly.type
_entity_poly.pdbx_seq_one_letter_code
_entity_poly.pdbx_strand_id
1 'polypeptide(L)'
;MKRNIKVEFVSREPIEKQEIEMVERKGLGHPDSLCDGVAEAVSVALCKEYRRKCGTILHHNTDKVQLVAGRSNPRYGGGEVISPIYILLGGRATRVFAGDEIPVDIVATTAAKEYLKKVRNLDVDRHVIVDSKLGKGSSDLIEVFKGKGEANPEMPMANDTSFGVAHAPLSETESIALNVENRVMAEYRTKEKAIGEDMKVMALREKDIITLTVGDAFVSRYVDDYEQYEATKQRLKEFVTDVAEEYTTREVNTLINMADTPDSVYITVTGTSAEMGDDGGAGRGNRCNGLITPGRPISMEGASGKNPVNHTGKIYNLLANKMATDIVEKVDGVREVSIKLLSEIGRRIDDPKVATAQILTKSDVNRGAMEQNVKRITDEWLSNIAEITEMVIRGELRIF
;
A
#
# COMPACT_ATOMS: atom_id res chain seq x y z
N MET A 1 25.29 -16.78 11.69
CA MET A 1 24.36 -17.08 12.81
C MET A 1 23.21 -17.92 12.26
N LYS A 2 22.69 -18.92 12.99
CA LYS A 2 21.58 -19.76 12.49
C LYS A 2 20.24 -19.09 12.79
N ARG A 3 19.55 -18.61 11.75
CA ARG A 3 18.24 -17.95 11.87
C ARG A 3 17.12 -18.96 12.21
N ASN A 4 16.08 -18.51 12.90
CA ASN A 4 14.94 -19.35 13.29
C ASN A 4 13.90 -19.47 12.15
N ILE A 5 14.25 -20.21 11.10
CA ILE A 5 13.38 -20.44 9.94
C ILE A 5 12.61 -21.75 10.10
N LYS A 6 11.28 -21.67 9.99
CA LYS A 6 10.35 -22.79 10.07
C LYS A 6 9.57 -22.93 8.77
N VAL A 7 9.47 -24.16 8.28
CA VAL A 7 8.64 -24.50 7.13
C VAL A 7 7.56 -25.45 7.62
N GLU A 8 6.31 -25.11 7.33
CA GLU A 8 5.13 -25.85 7.76
C GLU A 8 4.32 -26.24 6.52
N PHE A 9 4.14 -27.54 6.31
CA PHE A 9 3.23 -28.04 5.28
C PHE A 9 1.82 -28.09 5.85
N VAL A 10 0.94 -27.24 5.35
CA VAL A 10 -0.44 -27.13 5.82
C VAL A 10 -1.39 -27.89 4.90
N SER A 11 -2.47 -28.43 5.48
CA SER A 11 -3.56 -29.06 4.75
C SER A 11 -4.82 -28.23 4.96
N ARG A 12 -5.13 -27.38 3.98
CA ARG A 12 -6.35 -26.57 3.93
C ARG A 12 -6.81 -26.44 2.49
N GLU A 13 -8.06 -26.03 2.31
CA GLU A 13 -8.58 -25.72 0.99
C GLU A 13 -7.86 -24.49 0.40
N PRO A 14 -7.28 -24.58 -0.81
CA PRO A 14 -6.71 -23.43 -1.52
C PRO A 14 -7.75 -22.32 -1.67
N ILE A 15 -7.32 -21.05 -1.68
CA ILE A 15 -8.23 -19.91 -1.81
C ILE A 15 -9.11 -20.03 -3.07
N GLU A 16 -8.50 -20.47 -4.17
CA GLU A 16 -9.15 -20.69 -5.47
C GLU A 16 -10.26 -21.73 -5.46
N LYS A 17 -10.26 -22.61 -4.46
CA LYS A 17 -11.24 -23.69 -4.32
C LYS A 17 -12.33 -23.39 -3.30
N GLN A 18 -12.14 -22.35 -2.48
CA GLN A 18 -13.18 -21.92 -1.56
C GLN A 18 -14.37 -21.37 -2.33
N GLU A 19 -15.58 -21.59 -1.83
CA GLU A 19 -16.80 -21.12 -2.49
C GLU A 19 -16.91 -19.59 -2.52
N ILE A 20 -16.39 -18.90 -1.50
CA ILE A 20 -16.50 -17.45 -1.37
C ILE A 20 -15.12 -16.84 -1.17
N GLU A 21 -14.82 -15.79 -1.93
CA GLU A 21 -13.63 -14.96 -1.76
C GLU A 21 -13.99 -13.49 -1.92
N MET A 22 -13.48 -12.65 -1.01
CA MET A 22 -13.68 -11.21 -1.05
C MET A 22 -12.32 -10.54 -1.10
N VAL A 23 -12.16 -9.58 -2.00
CA VAL A 23 -10.96 -8.76 -2.15
C VAL A 23 -11.36 -7.32 -2.40
N GLU A 24 -10.72 -6.40 -1.69
CA GLU A 24 -10.88 -4.97 -1.91
C GLU A 24 -9.54 -4.31 -2.27
N ARG A 25 -9.59 -3.32 -3.15
CA ARG A 25 -8.51 -2.40 -3.44
C ARG A 25 -9.03 -0.97 -3.40
N LYS A 26 -8.39 -0.14 -2.57
CA LYS A 26 -8.55 1.32 -2.58
C LYS A 26 -7.48 1.93 -3.47
N GLY A 27 -7.90 2.57 -4.55
CA GLY A 27 -7.04 3.11 -5.59
C GLY A 27 -6.33 4.40 -5.21
N LEU A 28 -5.57 4.94 -6.16
CA LEU A 28 -4.65 6.08 -5.96
C LEU A 28 -5.25 7.28 -5.23
N GLY A 29 -6.45 7.71 -5.63
CA GLY A 29 -7.12 8.92 -5.16
C GLY A 29 -8.06 8.70 -3.98
N HIS A 30 -8.24 7.46 -3.51
CA HIS A 30 -9.05 7.18 -2.33
C HIS A 30 -8.42 7.86 -1.10
N PRO A 31 -9.20 8.52 -0.22
CA PRO A 31 -8.66 9.27 0.93
C PRO A 31 -7.65 8.52 1.80
N ASP A 32 -7.92 7.26 2.15
CA ASP A 32 -6.96 6.41 2.88
C ASP A 32 -5.66 6.16 2.11
N SER A 33 -5.73 5.90 0.80
CA SER A 33 -4.58 5.68 -0.07
C SER A 33 -3.77 6.96 -0.29
N LEU A 34 -4.43 8.12 -0.32
CA LEU A 34 -3.75 9.42 -0.30
C LEU A 34 -2.97 9.62 1.00
N CYS A 35 -3.56 9.27 2.15
CA CYS A 35 -2.85 9.32 3.44
C CYS A 35 -1.63 8.39 3.47
N ASP A 36 -1.78 7.14 3.00
CA ASP A 36 -0.68 6.18 2.89
C ASP A 36 0.43 6.69 1.96
N GLY A 37 0.03 7.18 0.79
CA GLY A 37 0.95 7.75 -0.18
C GLY A 37 1.72 8.98 0.31
N VAL A 38 1.04 9.91 0.97
CA VAL A 38 1.65 11.08 1.60
C VAL A 38 2.59 10.67 2.73
N ALA A 39 2.17 9.77 3.61
CA ALA A 39 2.99 9.27 4.71
C ALA A 39 4.31 8.70 4.19
N GLU A 40 4.24 7.87 3.14
CA GLU A 40 5.41 7.25 2.52
C GLU A 40 6.30 8.27 1.79
N ALA A 41 5.71 9.19 1.02
CA ALA A 41 6.45 10.23 0.32
C ALA A 41 7.26 11.10 1.30
N VAL A 42 6.67 11.46 2.45
CA VAL A 42 7.35 12.19 3.51
C VAL A 42 8.50 11.39 4.10
N SER A 43 8.31 10.11 4.40
CA SER A 43 9.37 9.23 4.93
C SER A 43 10.56 9.12 3.96
N VAL A 44 10.29 8.87 2.68
CA VAL A 44 11.34 8.80 1.65
C VAL A 44 12.05 10.14 1.48
N ALA A 45 11.33 11.26 1.50
CA ALA A 45 11.92 12.60 1.41
C ALA A 45 12.84 12.89 2.61
N LEU A 46 12.41 12.53 3.82
CA LEU A 46 13.25 12.64 5.02
C LEU A 46 14.47 11.74 4.94
N CYS A 47 14.35 10.49 4.46
CA CYS A 47 15.51 9.60 4.24
C CYS A 47 16.55 10.26 3.32
N LYS A 48 16.10 10.84 2.20
CA LYS A 48 16.97 11.53 1.24
C LYS A 48 17.63 12.76 1.86
N GLU A 49 16.88 13.57 2.61
CA GLU A 49 17.43 14.75 3.30
C GLU A 49 18.44 14.37 4.39
N TYR A 50 18.16 13.33 5.17
CA TYR A 50 19.09 12.83 6.18
C TYR A 50 20.38 12.31 5.54
N ARG A 51 20.31 11.51 4.47
CA ARG A 51 21.50 11.06 3.74
C ARG A 51 22.30 12.24 3.20
N ARG A 52 21.63 13.25 2.64
CA ARG A 52 22.26 14.44 2.06
C ARG A 52 22.97 15.30 3.11
N LYS A 53 22.34 15.55 4.26
CA LYS A 53 22.89 16.44 5.31
C LYS A 53 23.77 15.73 6.33
N CYS A 54 23.45 14.49 6.66
CA CYS A 54 24.02 13.77 7.81
C CYS A 54 24.83 12.53 7.39
N GLY A 55 24.84 12.17 6.10
CA GLY A 55 25.52 10.97 5.58
C GLY A 55 24.84 9.65 5.95
N THR A 56 23.76 9.67 6.72
CA THR A 56 23.02 8.49 7.18
C THR A 56 21.54 8.82 7.36
N ILE A 57 20.68 7.80 7.40
CA ILE A 57 19.26 7.97 7.70
C ILE A 57 19.09 8.08 9.21
N LEU A 58 18.34 9.08 9.66
CA LEU A 58 18.05 9.28 11.08
C LEU A 58 16.66 8.74 11.45
N HIS A 59 16.43 8.56 12.75
CA HIS A 59 15.14 8.11 13.28
C HIS A 59 14.01 9.06 12.87
N HIS A 60 12.95 8.48 12.30
CA HIS A 60 11.69 9.14 11.97
C HIS A 60 10.61 8.09 11.74
N ASN A 61 9.35 8.42 11.98
CA ASN A 61 8.16 7.63 11.64
C ASN A 61 7.02 8.60 11.35
N THR A 62 6.61 8.72 10.09
CA THR A 62 5.62 9.69 9.59
C THR A 62 4.31 9.02 9.19
N ASP A 63 4.01 7.90 9.85
CA ASP A 63 2.91 6.97 9.57
C ASP A 63 1.58 7.38 10.21
N LYS A 64 1.45 8.65 10.65
CA LYS A 64 0.25 9.20 11.31
C LYS A 64 -0.28 10.37 10.48
N VAL A 65 -0.73 10.09 9.27
CA VAL A 65 -1.38 11.08 8.41
C VAL A 65 -2.88 10.96 8.55
N GLN A 66 -3.54 12.10 8.80
CA GLN A 66 -4.99 12.22 8.81
C GLN A 66 -5.40 13.23 7.74
N LEU A 67 -6.36 12.84 6.91
CA LEU A 67 -7.04 13.70 5.95
C LEU A 67 -8.44 13.97 6.49
N VAL A 68 -8.80 15.23 6.54
CA VAL A 68 -10.15 15.72 6.82
C VAL A 68 -10.71 16.29 5.53
N ALA A 69 -11.89 15.82 5.16
CA ALA A 69 -12.50 16.15 3.90
C ALA A 69 -12.81 17.65 3.76
N GLY A 70 -12.70 18.13 2.54
CA GLY A 70 -13.16 19.45 2.15
C GLY A 70 -14.67 19.50 1.95
N ARG A 71 -15.10 20.55 1.25
CA ARG A 71 -16.45 20.64 0.68
C ARG A 71 -16.32 21.16 -0.74
N SER A 72 -17.10 20.61 -1.66
CA SER A 72 -17.18 21.07 -3.04
C SER A 72 -18.63 21.19 -3.48
N ASN A 73 -18.82 21.82 -4.64
CA ASN A 73 -20.09 21.91 -5.35
C ASN A 73 -19.86 21.46 -6.81
N PRO A 74 -19.70 20.14 -7.05
CA PRO A 74 -19.52 19.62 -8.39
C PRO A 74 -20.83 19.77 -9.18
N ARG A 75 -20.71 20.12 -10.46
CA ARG A 75 -21.82 20.18 -11.41
C ARG A 75 -21.33 19.76 -12.78
N TYR A 76 -22.21 19.32 -13.64
CA TYR A 76 -21.81 19.06 -15.03
C TYR A 76 -21.13 20.28 -15.66
N GLY A 77 -20.05 20.05 -16.39
CA GLY A 77 -19.17 21.07 -16.97
C GLY A 77 -18.25 21.78 -15.98
N GLY A 78 -18.24 21.42 -14.69
CA GLY A 78 -17.28 21.96 -13.71
C GLY A 78 -17.76 21.98 -12.26
N GLY A 79 -17.78 23.17 -11.66
CA GLY A 79 -18.01 23.33 -10.22
C GLY A 79 -16.77 23.87 -9.52
N GLU A 80 -16.82 23.89 -8.20
CA GLU A 80 -15.78 24.53 -7.38
C GLU A 80 -15.57 23.82 -6.05
N VAL A 81 -14.35 23.91 -5.52
CA VAL A 81 -14.04 23.55 -4.15
C VAL A 81 -14.40 24.73 -3.24
N ILE A 82 -15.29 24.50 -2.28
CA ILE A 82 -15.84 25.49 -1.34
C ILE A 82 -14.96 25.63 -0.10
N SER A 83 -14.49 24.50 0.45
CA SER A 83 -13.51 24.49 1.54
C SER A 83 -12.44 23.44 1.26
N PRO A 84 -11.16 23.77 1.50
CA PRO A 84 -10.05 22.90 1.14
C PRO A 84 -10.03 21.62 1.98
N ILE A 85 -9.46 20.58 1.41
CA ILE A 85 -9.05 19.36 2.13
C ILE A 85 -7.99 19.77 3.15
N TYR A 86 -8.08 19.24 4.37
CA TYR A 86 -7.06 19.47 5.40
C TYR A 86 -6.30 18.18 5.68
N ILE A 87 -4.97 18.25 5.63
CA ILE A 87 -4.09 17.10 5.88
C ILE A 87 -3.15 17.43 7.04
N LEU A 88 -3.21 16.61 8.08
CA LEU A 88 -2.32 16.67 9.24
C LEU A 88 -1.23 15.61 9.12
N LEU A 89 0.03 16.05 9.05
CA LEU A 89 1.20 15.19 9.11
C LEU A 89 1.64 15.02 10.57
N GLY A 90 1.28 13.89 11.18
CA GLY A 90 1.70 13.48 12.50
C GLY A 90 2.85 12.47 12.48
N GLY A 91 3.46 12.24 13.64
CA GLY A 91 4.53 11.25 13.81
C GLY A 91 5.77 11.81 14.51
N ARG A 92 6.93 11.23 14.20
CA ARG A 92 8.24 11.51 14.83
C ARG A 92 9.29 11.78 13.76
N ALA A 93 10.19 12.74 13.99
CA ALA A 93 11.34 13.00 13.13
C ALA A 93 12.50 13.61 13.91
N THR A 94 13.73 13.35 13.45
CA THR A 94 14.94 13.94 14.01
C THR A 94 15.13 15.35 13.44
N ARG A 95 15.05 16.36 14.31
CA ARG A 95 15.11 17.79 13.90
C ARG A 95 16.48 18.43 14.07
N VAL A 96 17.37 17.81 14.85
CA VAL A 96 18.73 18.31 15.11
C VAL A 96 19.70 17.15 15.06
N PHE A 97 20.82 17.32 14.36
CA PHE A 97 21.90 16.34 14.29
C PHE A 97 23.24 17.05 14.36
N ALA A 98 24.12 16.64 15.29
CA ALA A 98 25.43 17.27 15.51
C ALA A 98 25.41 18.81 15.71
N GLY A 99 24.28 19.36 16.20
CA GLY A 99 24.08 20.80 16.37
C GLY A 99 23.39 21.50 15.20
N ASP A 100 23.27 20.84 14.04
CA ASP A 100 22.63 21.40 12.85
C ASP A 100 21.12 21.13 12.83
N GLU A 101 20.35 22.15 12.46
CA GLU A 101 18.90 22.02 12.27
C GLU A 101 18.53 21.40 10.92
N ILE A 102 17.55 20.50 10.97
CA ILE A 102 16.99 19.81 9.82
C ILE A 102 15.58 20.37 9.60
N PRO A 103 15.28 20.91 8.40
CA PRO A 103 14.01 21.57 8.10
C PRO A 103 12.91 20.55 7.85
N VAL A 104 12.60 19.73 8.86
CA VAL A 104 11.67 18.60 8.80
C VAL A 104 10.31 19.01 8.25
N ASP A 105 9.74 20.12 8.73
CA ASP A 105 8.40 20.54 8.32
C ASP A 105 8.36 21.00 6.86
N ILE A 106 9.42 21.66 6.38
CA ILE A 106 9.55 22.05 4.97
C ILE A 106 9.66 20.82 4.08
N VAL A 107 10.50 19.85 4.44
CA VAL A 107 10.65 18.60 3.70
C VAL A 107 9.34 17.82 3.66
N ALA A 108 8.66 17.70 4.80
CA ALA A 108 7.42 16.95 4.93
C ALA A 108 6.28 17.60 4.13
N THR A 109 6.04 18.90 4.33
CA THR A 109 4.95 19.61 3.61
C THR A 109 5.21 19.65 2.11
N THR A 110 6.46 19.84 1.67
CA THR A 110 6.83 19.80 0.25
C THR A 110 6.58 18.41 -0.34
N ALA A 111 7.05 17.35 0.32
CA ALA A 111 6.86 15.97 -0.16
C ALA A 111 5.38 15.58 -0.23
N ALA A 112 4.58 15.96 0.76
CA ALA A 112 3.14 15.75 0.77
C ALA A 112 2.48 16.45 -0.42
N LYS A 113 2.79 17.74 -0.64
CA LYS A 113 2.25 18.51 -1.77
C LYS A 113 2.64 17.91 -3.12
N GLU A 114 3.91 17.52 -3.29
CA GLU A 114 4.36 16.87 -4.53
C GLU A 114 3.65 15.53 -4.78
N TYR A 115 3.39 14.74 -3.73
CA TYR A 115 2.66 13.49 -3.87
C TYR A 115 1.21 13.72 -4.34
N LEU A 116 0.53 14.73 -3.77
CA LEU A 116 -0.87 15.03 -4.07
C LEU A 116 -1.10 15.47 -5.52
N LYS A 117 -0.07 15.99 -6.22
CA LYS A 117 -0.13 16.31 -7.65
C LYS A 117 -0.43 15.10 -8.55
N LYS A 118 -0.37 13.87 -8.01
CA LYS A 118 -0.80 12.66 -8.73
C LYS A 118 -2.31 12.66 -9.02
N VAL A 119 -3.11 13.37 -8.21
CA VAL A 119 -4.52 13.64 -8.48
C VAL A 119 -4.58 14.82 -9.45
N ARG A 120 -4.85 14.55 -10.74
CA ARG A 120 -4.53 15.49 -11.84
C ARG A 120 -5.32 16.79 -11.77
N ASN A 121 -6.52 16.73 -11.20
CA ASN A 121 -7.47 17.83 -11.18
C ASN A 121 -7.54 18.53 -9.82
N LEU A 122 -6.71 18.11 -8.86
CA LEU A 122 -6.54 18.73 -7.55
C LEU A 122 -5.50 19.85 -7.61
N ASP A 123 -5.94 21.10 -7.45
CA ASP A 123 -5.03 22.23 -7.24
C ASP A 123 -4.51 22.18 -5.80
N VAL A 124 -3.31 21.65 -5.62
CA VAL A 124 -2.73 21.43 -4.29
C VAL A 124 -2.54 22.73 -3.50
N ASP A 125 -2.32 23.87 -4.17
CA ASP A 125 -2.09 25.14 -3.49
C ASP A 125 -3.39 25.85 -3.09
N ARG A 126 -4.48 25.59 -3.81
CA ARG A 126 -5.79 26.21 -3.54
C ARG A 126 -6.76 25.30 -2.79
N HIS A 127 -6.70 24.00 -3.04
CA HIS A 127 -7.69 23.02 -2.57
C HIS A 127 -7.20 22.21 -1.37
N VAL A 128 -5.94 22.37 -0.94
CA VAL A 128 -5.38 21.58 0.17
C VAL A 128 -4.61 22.45 1.14
N ILE A 129 -4.84 22.22 2.43
CA ILE A 129 -4.01 22.72 3.53
C ILE A 129 -3.22 21.54 4.08
N VAL A 130 -1.89 21.66 4.10
CA VAL A 130 -1.00 20.64 4.70
C VAL A 130 -0.34 21.25 5.93
N ASP A 131 -0.63 20.69 7.11
CA ASP A 131 -0.04 21.10 8.39
C ASP A 131 0.88 19.99 8.93
N SER A 132 2.10 20.34 9.34
CA SER A 132 3.04 19.41 9.93
C SER A 132 3.12 19.57 11.44
N LYS A 133 2.85 18.48 12.16
CA LYS A 133 3.00 18.37 13.63
C LYS A 133 3.93 17.21 14.01
N LEU A 134 5.00 17.00 13.22
CA LEU A 134 5.99 15.97 13.48
C LEU A 134 6.77 16.25 14.78
N GLY A 135 6.58 15.41 15.80
CA GLY A 135 7.25 15.55 17.09
C GLY A 135 8.70 15.04 17.09
N LYS A 136 9.43 15.30 18.17
CA LYS A 136 10.70 14.60 18.45
C LYS A 136 10.41 13.15 18.88
N GLY A 137 11.26 12.20 18.48
CA GLY A 137 11.23 10.81 18.98
C GLY A 137 11.51 10.74 20.49
N SER A 138 11.07 9.68 21.17
CA SER A 138 11.48 9.42 22.56
C SER A 138 12.97 9.06 22.61
N SER A 139 13.63 9.42 23.71
CA SER A 139 15.05 9.12 23.96
C SER A 139 15.37 7.64 23.72
N ASP A 140 14.54 6.77 24.27
CA ASP A 140 14.80 5.32 24.30
C ASP A 140 14.73 4.70 22.90
N LEU A 141 13.77 5.14 22.06
CA LEU A 141 13.67 4.67 20.67
C LEU A 141 14.78 5.24 19.79
N ILE A 142 15.27 6.44 20.11
CA ILE A 142 16.46 6.99 19.45
C ILE A 142 17.71 6.18 19.83
N GLU A 143 17.84 5.72 21.08
CA GLU A 143 18.95 4.86 21.51
C GLU A 143 18.92 3.47 20.86
N VAL A 144 17.72 2.88 20.70
CA VAL A 144 17.55 1.63 19.94
C VAL A 144 17.96 1.84 18.48
N PHE A 145 17.58 2.97 17.86
CA PHE A 145 18.01 3.32 16.51
C PHE A 145 19.54 3.50 16.42
N LYS A 146 20.17 4.04 17.47
CA LYS A 146 21.63 4.21 17.60
C LYS A 146 22.36 2.95 18.09
N GLY A 147 21.68 1.80 18.22
CA GLY A 147 22.36 0.52 18.50
C GLY A 147 23.07 0.38 19.87
N LYS A 148 22.50 0.91 20.97
CA LYS A 148 23.07 0.76 22.34
C LYS A 148 24.55 1.20 22.47
N GLY A 149 24.97 2.26 21.79
CA GLY A 149 26.29 2.88 21.98
C GLY A 149 27.26 2.73 20.80
N GLU A 150 26.90 1.96 19.77
CA GLU A 150 27.62 1.91 18.51
C GLU A 150 26.93 2.81 17.48
N ALA A 151 27.55 3.94 17.14
CA ALA A 151 27.12 4.69 15.97
C ALA A 151 27.33 3.79 14.73
N ASN A 152 26.23 3.34 14.12
CA ASN A 152 26.19 2.38 13.00
C ASN A 152 26.50 0.92 13.39
N PRO A 153 25.57 0.20 14.04
CA PRO A 153 25.70 -1.25 14.12
C PRO A 153 25.73 -1.83 12.70
N GLU A 154 26.52 -2.89 12.47
CA GLU A 154 26.61 -3.59 11.17
C GLU A 154 25.22 -4.03 10.65
N MET A 155 24.26 -4.22 11.55
CA MET A 155 22.85 -4.47 11.24
C MET A 155 21.93 -3.73 12.22
N PRO A 156 20.88 -3.05 11.74
CA PRO A 156 19.95 -2.34 12.61
C PRO A 156 19.22 -3.25 13.61
N MET A 157 18.91 -2.69 14.78
CA MET A 157 18.07 -3.33 15.80
C MET A 157 16.61 -2.98 15.57
N ALA A 158 15.74 -3.98 15.64
CA ALA A 158 14.29 -3.83 15.53
C ALA A 158 13.79 -2.79 16.53
N ASN A 159 13.06 -1.80 16.02
CA ASN A 159 12.48 -0.73 16.84
C ASN A 159 11.31 -1.20 17.71
N ASP A 160 10.69 -2.33 17.35
CA ASP A 160 9.45 -2.82 17.94
C ASP A 160 9.35 -4.35 17.85
N THR A 161 8.40 -4.91 18.59
CA THR A 161 7.96 -6.30 18.50
C THR A 161 6.71 -6.35 17.62
N SER A 162 6.94 -6.39 16.31
CA SER A 162 5.92 -6.35 15.26
C SER A 162 6.01 -7.59 14.38
N PHE A 163 5.05 -7.76 13.48
CA PHE A 163 5.05 -8.86 12.53
C PHE A 163 4.71 -8.43 11.10
N GLY A 164 5.38 -9.05 10.15
CA GLY A 164 5.09 -8.93 8.71
C GLY A 164 4.44 -10.20 8.19
N VAL A 165 3.43 -10.03 7.33
CA VAL A 165 2.71 -11.15 6.72
C VAL A 165 2.50 -10.87 5.24
N ALA A 166 2.74 -11.88 4.42
CA ALA A 166 2.43 -11.84 3.00
C ALA A 166 2.08 -13.22 2.49
N HIS A 167 1.52 -13.28 1.29
CA HIS A 167 1.21 -14.52 0.59
C HIS A 167 1.50 -14.42 -0.90
N ALA A 168 1.68 -15.58 -1.52
CA ALA A 168 1.80 -15.73 -2.97
C ALA A 168 1.36 -17.15 -3.39
N PRO A 169 0.98 -17.36 -4.66
CA PRO A 169 0.63 -16.31 -5.62
C PRO A 169 -0.66 -15.60 -5.20
N LEU A 170 -0.97 -14.49 -5.86
CA LEU A 170 -2.31 -13.93 -5.82
C LEU A 170 -3.29 -14.90 -6.48
N SER A 171 -4.52 -14.98 -5.97
CA SER A 171 -5.64 -15.63 -6.67
C SER A 171 -6.03 -14.85 -7.93
N GLU A 172 -6.88 -15.43 -8.77
CA GLU A 172 -7.52 -14.74 -9.89
C GLU A 172 -8.29 -13.51 -9.39
N THR A 173 -9.10 -13.65 -8.34
CA THR A 173 -9.88 -12.53 -7.77
C THR A 173 -8.97 -11.43 -7.21
N GLU A 174 -7.87 -11.80 -6.52
CA GLU A 174 -6.85 -10.86 -6.05
C GLU A 174 -6.16 -10.14 -7.22
N SER A 175 -5.81 -10.88 -8.26
CA SER A 175 -5.16 -10.35 -9.47
C SER A 175 -6.07 -9.40 -10.24
N ILE A 176 -7.37 -9.71 -10.36
CA ILE A 176 -8.37 -8.85 -10.99
C ILE A 176 -8.52 -7.55 -10.22
N ALA A 177 -8.77 -7.61 -8.91
CA ALA A 177 -8.94 -6.41 -8.08
C ALA A 177 -7.72 -5.48 -8.14
N LEU A 178 -6.52 -6.06 -8.15
CA LEU A 178 -5.26 -5.32 -8.27
C LEU A 178 -5.11 -4.67 -9.65
N ASN A 179 -5.30 -5.45 -10.73
CA ASN A 179 -4.96 -5.02 -12.08
C ASN A 179 -6.03 -4.16 -12.74
N VAL A 180 -7.30 -4.28 -12.36
CA VAL A 180 -8.36 -3.36 -12.79
C VAL A 180 -7.97 -1.92 -12.43
N GLU A 181 -7.65 -1.65 -11.16
CA GLU A 181 -7.28 -0.30 -10.74
C GLU A 181 -5.95 0.13 -11.38
N ASN A 182 -4.93 -0.73 -11.39
CA ASN A 182 -3.63 -0.37 -11.99
C ASN A 182 -3.77 -0.01 -13.48
N ARG A 183 -4.54 -0.80 -14.26
CA ARG A 183 -4.69 -0.58 -15.71
C ARG A 183 -5.59 0.61 -16.02
N VAL A 184 -6.63 0.87 -15.21
CA VAL A 184 -7.40 2.10 -15.36
C VAL A 184 -6.50 3.32 -15.11
N MET A 185 -5.70 3.30 -14.04
CA MET A 185 -4.81 4.41 -13.70
C MET A 185 -3.61 4.56 -14.66
N ALA A 186 -3.11 3.48 -15.24
CA ALA A 186 -1.96 3.53 -16.15
C ALA A 186 -2.36 3.81 -17.60
N GLU A 187 -3.46 3.22 -18.08
CA GLU A 187 -3.78 3.17 -19.51
C GLU A 187 -5.05 3.96 -19.85
N TYR A 188 -6.12 3.80 -19.06
CA TYR A 188 -7.45 4.27 -19.46
C TYR A 188 -7.71 5.73 -19.09
N ARG A 189 -7.33 6.18 -17.89
CA ARG A 189 -7.61 7.54 -17.40
C ARG A 189 -7.01 8.66 -18.25
N THR A 190 -5.99 8.36 -19.06
CA THR A 190 -5.39 9.33 -19.98
C THR A 190 -6.15 9.44 -21.30
N LYS A 191 -6.88 8.38 -21.70
CA LYS A 191 -7.76 8.35 -22.87
C LYS A 191 -9.13 8.95 -22.53
N GLU A 192 -9.68 8.59 -21.37
CA GLU A 192 -10.93 9.13 -20.84
C GLU A 192 -10.64 10.08 -19.69
N LYS A 193 -10.65 11.39 -19.95
CA LYS A 193 -10.25 12.41 -18.97
C LYS A 193 -11.21 12.53 -17.80
N ALA A 194 -12.45 12.10 -17.99
CA ALA A 194 -13.46 12.09 -16.94
C ALA A 194 -13.13 11.11 -15.81
N ILE A 195 -12.33 10.06 -16.04
CA ILE A 195 -11.95 9.11 -14.97
C ILE A 195 -11.04 9.81 -13.96
N GLY A 196 -11.48 9.83 -12.70
CA GLY A 196 -10.72 10.39 -11.59
C GLY A 196 -9.59 9.47 -11.12
N GLU A 197 -8.99 9.81 -10.00
CA GLU A 197 -7.98 8.96 -9.36
C GLU A 197 -8.58 8.13 -8.21
N ASP A 198 -9.72 8.54 -7.66
CA ASP A 198 -10.42 7.83 -6.60
C ASP A 198 -11.31 6.73 -7.17
N MET A 199 -10.67 5.58 -7.33
CA MET A 199 -11.29 4.32 -7.66
C MET A 199 -11.24 3.38 -6.45
N LYS A 200 -12.35 2.72 -6.13
CA LYS A 200 -12.38 1.59 -5.21
C LYS A 200 -12.94 0.37 -5.93
N VAL A 201 -12.20 -0.74 -5.90
CA VAL A 201 -12.60 -2.01 -6.49
C VAL A 201 -12.92 -2.99 -5.36
N MET A 202 -14.14 -3.50 -5.35
CA MET A 202 -14.56 -4.62 -4.50
C MET A 202 -14.86 -5.81 -5.41
N ALA A 203 -14.15 -6.91 -5.22
CA ALA A 203 -14.35 -8.15 -5.94
C ALA A 203 -14.90 -9.21 -4.98
N LEU A 204 -16.06 -9.76 -5.32
CA LEU A 204 -16.66 -10.90 -4.65
C LEU A 204 -16.71 -12.05 -5.65
N ARG A 205 -16.02 -13.15 -5.33
CA ARG A 205 -16.19 -14.42 -6.05
C ARG A 205 -17.12 -15.32 -5.26
N GLU A 206 -18.17 -15.78 -5.93
CA GLU A 206 -19.07 -16.82 -5.46
C GLU A 206 -19.01 -17.98 -6.47
N LYS A 207 -18.27 -19.03 -6.10
CA LYS A 207 -17.95 -20.18 -6.95
C LYS A 207 -17.25 -19.72 -8.24
N ASP A 208 -17.99 -19.78 -9.36
CA ASP A 208 -17.51 -19.49 -10.71
C ASP A 208 -18.00 -18.13 -11.25
N ILE A 209 -18.57 -17.28 -10.38
CA ILE A 209 -19.01 -15.93 -10.72
C ILE A 209 -18.22 -14.92 -9.89
N ILE A 210 -17.60 -13.94 -10.56
CA ILE A 210 -16.90 -12.82 -9.94
C ILE A 210 -17.71 -11.56 -10.18
N THR A 211 -18.25 -10.96 -9.12
CA THR A 211 -18.87 -9.64 -9.17
C THR A 211 -17.86 -8.56 -8.79
N LEU A 212 -17.61 -7.63 -9.70
CA LEU A 212 -16.77 -6.46 -9.51
C LEU A 212 -17.64 -5.23 -9.27
N THR A 213 -17.63 -4.72 -8.05
CA THR A 213 -18.26 -3.43 -7.72
C THR A 213 -17.17 -2.36 -7.67
N VAL A 214 -17.22 -1.44 -8.64
CA VAL A 214 -16.26 -0.34 -8.77
C VAL A 214 -16.96 0.98 -8.47
N GLY A 215 -16.43 1.74 -7.53
CA GLY A 215 -16.74 3.16 -7.37
C GLY A 215 -15.62 3.99 -7.96
N ASP A 216 -15.90 4.86 -8.92
CA ASP A 216 -14.92 5.77 -9.54
C ASP A 216 -15.48 7.20 -9.59
N ALA A 217 -14.71 8.15 -9.06
CA ALA A 217 -15.04 9.56 -9.03
C ALA A 217 -14.87 10.20 -10.43
N PHE A 218 -15.96 10.57 -11.10
CA PHE A 218 -15.84 11.24 -12.41
C PHE A 218 -15.56 12.73 -12.26
N VAL A 219 -14.58 13.24 -12.99
CA VAL A 219 -14.19 14.65 -12.95
C VAL A 219 -15.18 15.49 -13.75
N SER A 220 -15.97 16.27 -13.02
CA SER A 220 -17.16 16.98 -13.48
C SER A 220 -16.92 17.95 -14.64
N ARG A 221 -15.72 18.55 -14.74
CA ARG A 221 -15.37 19.46 -15.85
C ARG A 221 -15.31 18.78 -17.22
N TYR A 222 -15.27 17.44 -17.26
CA TYR A 222 -15.24 16.65 -18.49
C TYR A 222 -16.55 15.91 -18.77
N VAL A 223 -17.60 16.23 -18.01
CA VAL A 223 -18.93 15.61 -18.12
C VAL A 223 -19.97 16.72 -18.21
N ASP A 224 -20.60 16.90 -19.36
CA ASP A 224 -21.48 18.02 -19.68
C ASP A 224 -22.94 17.79 -19.24
N ASP A 225 -23.36 16.54 -19.12
CA ASP A 225 -24.69 16.14 -18.66
C ASP A 225 -24.75 14.66 -18.21
N TYR A 226 -25.95 14.22 -17.79
CA TYR A 226 -26.22 12.86 -17.35
C TYR A 226 -26.04 11.81 -18.46
N GLU A 227 -26.35 12.15 -19.71
CA GLU A 227 -26.20 11.22 -20.84
C GLU A 227 -24.71 10.91 -21.08
N GLN A 228 -23.87 11.95 -21.04
CA GLN A 228 -22.42 11.77 -21.12
C GLN A 228 -21.86 11.02 -19.90
N TYR A 229 -22.39 11.27 -18.70
CA TYR A 229 -22.01 10.53 -17.49
C TYR A 229 -22.24 9.02 -17.67
N GLU A 230 -23.46 8.63 -18.05
CA GLU A 230 -23.83 7.22 -18.26
C GLU A 230 -23.04 6.59 -19.41
N ALA A 231 -22.80 7.32 -20.50
CA ALA A 231 -21.95 6.83 -21.59
C ALA A 231 -20.51 6.59 -21.13
N THR A 232 -19.96 7.47 -20.28
CA THR A 232 -18.62 7.33 -19.69
C THR A 232 -18.54 6.13 -18.75
N LYS A 233 -19.58 5.96 -17.92
CA LYS A 233 -19.76 4.82 -17.01
C LYS A 233 -19.81 3.49 -17.77
N GLN A 234 -20.51 3.44 -18.89
CA GLN A 234 -20.58 2.25 -19.75
C GLN A 234 -19.22 1.92 -20.39
N ARG A 235 -18.48 2.91 -20.92
CA ARG A 235 -17.13 2.67 -21.46
C ARG A 235 -16.15 2.21 -20.38
N LEU A 236 -16.22 2.76 -19.16
CA LEU A 236 -15.43 2.27 -18.04
C LEU A 236 -15.79 0.83 -17.68
N LYS A 237 -17.09 0.50 -17.64
CA LYS A 237 -17.55 -0.87 -17.39
C LYS A 237 -16.97 -1.86 -18.39
N GLU A 238 -16.99 -1.53 -19.69
CA GLU A 238 -16.41 -2.36 -20.75
C GLU A 238 -14.92 -2.58 -20.51
N PHE A 239 -14.14 -1.50 -20.32
CA PHE A 239 -12.71 -1.61 -20.06
C PHE A 239 -12.39 -2.45 -18.81
N VAL A 240 -13.12 -2.25 -17.71
CA VAL A 240 -12.93 -3.02 -16.47
C VAL A 240 -13.24 -4.51 -16.69
N THR A 241 -14.29 -4.81 -17.44
CA THR A 241 -14.69 -6.19 -17.75
C THR A 241 -13.64 -6.87 -18.61
N ASP A 242 -13.17 -6.20 -19.67
CA ASP A 242 -12.12 -6.71 -20.56
C ASP A 242 -10.84 -7.02 -19.77
N VAL A 243 -10.43 -6.12 -18.88
CA VAL A 243 -9.26 -6.34 -18.00
C VAL A 243 -9.46 -7.56 -17.12
N ALA A 244 -10.65 -7.73 -16.52
CA ALA A 244 -10.93 -8.82 -15.61
C ALA A 244 -10.91 -10.19 -16.31
N GLU A 245 -11.49 -10.27 -17.51
CA GLU A 245 -11.56 -11.50 -18.32
C GLU A 245 -10.17 -11.98 -18.79
N GLU A 246 -9.15 -11.13 -18.80
CA GLU A 246 -7.76 -11.56 -19.05
C GLU A 246 -7.18 -12.45 -17.93
N TYR A 247 -7.72 -12.38 -16.72
CA TYR A 247 -7.20 -13.10 -15.55
C TYR A 247 -8.04 -14.32 -15.14
N THR A 248 -9.19 -14.55 -15.77
CA THR A 248 -10.10 -15.62 -15.38
C THR A 248 -10.93 -16.15 -16.54
N THR A 249 -11.31 -17.41 -16.46
CA THR A 249 -12.34 -18.00 -17.34
C THR A 249 -13.71 -18.06 -16.66
N ARG A 250 -13.83 -17.55 -15.42
CA ARG A 250 -15.08 -17.46 -14.67
C ARG A 250 -15.97 -16.37 -15.23
N GLU A 251 -17.26 -16.44 -14.94
CA GLU A 251 -18.20 -15.39 -15.32
C GLU A 251 -17.86 -14.11 -14.55
N VAL A 252 -17.77 -12.97 -15.24
CA VAL A 252 -17.50 -11.66 -14.62
C VAL A 252 -18.72 -10.76 -14.75
N ASN A 253 -19.21 -10.25 -13.62
CA ASN A 253 -20.26 -9.24 -13.56
C ASN A 253 -19.71 -7.92 -13.05
N THR A 254 -19.60 -6.92 -13.93
CA THR A 254 -19.07 -5.60 -13.59
C THR A 254 -20.18 -4.59 -13.32
N LEU A 255 -20.09 -3.95 -12.15
CA LEU A 255 -20.97 -2.93 -11.63
C LEU A 255 -20.17 -1.66 -11.36
N ILE A 256 -20.53 -0.55 -11.98
CA ILE A 256 -19.87 0.76 -11.79
C ILE A 256 -20.85 1.69 -11.06
N ASN A 257 -20.37 2.46 -10.07
CA ASN A 257 -21.09 3.54 -9.38
C ASN A 257 -22.56 3.19 -9.06
N MET A 258 -22.76 2.09 -8.33
CA MET A 258 -24.10 1.54 -8.05
C MET A 258 -24.95 2.39 -7.09
N ALA A 259 -24.36 3.41 -6.46
CA ALA A 259 -25.09 4.36 -5.63
C ALA A 259 -25.82 5.45 -6.45
N ASP A 260 -25.56 5.52 -7.76
CA ASP A 260 -26.11 6.55 -8.62
C ASP A 260 -27.64 6.47 -8.75
N THR A 261 -28.26 7.64 -8.88
CA THR A 261 -29.63 7.83 -9.36
C THR A 261 -29.61 8.92 -10.45
N PRO A 262 -30.69 9.09 -11.24
CA PRO A 262 -30.76 10.17 -12.22
C PRO A 262 -30.53 11.57 -11.63
N ASP A 263 -30.81 11.76 -10.35
CA ASP A 263 -30.68 13.04 -9.65
C ASP A 263 -29.37 13.16 -8.84
N SER A 264 -28.61 12.07 -8.68
CA SER A 264 -27.41 12.02 -7.83
C SER A 264 -26.40 11.02 -8.40
N VAL A 265 -25.34 11.55 -9.01
CA VAL A 265 -24.27 10.77 -9.63
C VAL A 265 -22.92 11.04 -8.97
N TYR A 266 -21.98 10.11 -9.08
CA TYR A 266 -20.64 10.25 -8.50
C TYR A 266 -19.70 11.12 -9.36
N ILE A 267 -19.93 12.44 -9.33
CA ILE A 267 -19.06 13.45 -9.96
C ILE A 267 -18.31 14.28 -8.91
N THR A 268 -17.08 14.70 -9.24
CA THR A 268 -16.16 15.45 -8.38
C THR A 268 -15.43 16.53 -9.17
N VAL A 269 -15.01 17.62 -8.52
CA VAL A 269 -14.24 18.72 -9.14
C VAL A 269 -12.78 18.30 -9.40
N THR A 270 -12.23 17.49 -8.49
CA THR A 270 -10.80 17.20 -8.38
C THR A 270 -10.42 15.75 -8.73
N GLY A 271 -11.39 14.83 -8.82
CA GLY A 271 -11.12 13.40 -9.06
C GLY A 271 -10.90 12.58 -7.80
N THR A 272 -11.23 13.11 -6.61
CA THR A 272 -11.20 12.39 -5.32
C THR A 272 -12.40 12.75 -4.45
N SER A 273 -12.97 11.80 -3.70
CA SER A 273 -14.06 12.07 -2.75
C SER A 273 -13.60 12.87 -1.52
N ALA A 274 -12.30 12.99 -1.30
CA ALA A 274 -11.72 13.83 -0.25
C ALA A 274 -12.22 15.29 -0.32
N GLU A 275 -12.67 15.77 -1.49
CA GLU A 275 -13.24 17.10 -1.63
C GLU A 275 -14.64 17.27 -1.04
N MET A 276 -15.36 16.18 -0.73
CA MET A 276 -16.82 16.20 -0.47
C MET A 276 -17.31 15.30 0.66
N GLY A 277 -16.49 15.06 1.68
CA GLY A 277 -16.94 14.50 2.96
C GLY A 277 -16.31 13.18 3.38
N ASP A 278 -15.47 12.56 2.55
CA ASP A 278 -14.74 11.34 2.94
C ASP A 278 -13.37 11.66 3.55
N ASP A 279 -13.22 11.32 4.83
CA ASP A 279 -11.95 11.41 5.55
C ASP A 279 -11.03 10.22 5.21
N GLY A 280 -9.73 10.39 5.49
CA GLY A 280 -8.74 9.32 5.26
C GLY A 280 -7.73 9.20 6.40
N GLY A 281 -7.20 8.01 6.63
CA GLY A 281 -6.14 7.76 7.61
C GLY A 281 -5.06 6.79 7.11
N ALA A 282 -3.80 7.08 7.41
CA ALA A 282 -2.70 6.17 7.07
C ALA A 282 -2.91 4.78 7.71
N GLY A 283 -2.64 3.72 6.95
CA GLY A 283 -2.81 2.34 7.38
C GLY A 283 -4.24 1.80 7.40
N ARG A 284 -5.24 2.60 6.95
CA ARG A 284 -6.66 2.19 6.83
C ARG A 284 -7.02 1.62 5.47
N GLY A 285 -6.08 1.63 4.53
CA GLY A 285 -6.24 1.10 3.20
C GLY A 285 -5.66 -0.30 3.02
N ASN A 286 -5.07 -0.50 1.85
CA ASN A 286 -4.51 -1.76 1.39
C ASN A 286 -3.31 -2.24 2.25
N ARG A 287 -2.95 -3.52 2.13
CA ARG A 287 -1.69 -4.08 2.67
C ARG A 287 -0.57 -3.93 1.65
N CYS A 288 0.67 -4.30 1.99
CA CYS A 288 1.83 -4.11 1.10
C CYS A 288 1.78 -4.85 -0.24
N ASN A 289 0.87 -5.83 -0.40
CA ASN A 289 0.60 -6.48 -1.68
C ASN A 289 -0.36 -5.67 -2.59
N GLY A 290 -0.93 -4.57 -2.10
CA GLY A 290 -1.89 -3.75 -2.82
C GLY A 290 -3.36 -4.02 -2.53
N LEU A 291 -3.67 -4.93 -1.59
CA LEU A 291 -5.02 -5.47 -1.43
C LEU A 291 -5.46 -5.55 0.03
N ILE A 292 -6.76 -5.67 0.23
CA ILE A 292 -7.42 -6.07 1.47
C ILE A 292 -8.07 -7.43 1.22
N THR A 293 -7.56 -8.47 1.88
CA THR A 293 -7.87 -9.87 1.57
C THR A 293 -8.30 -10.62 2.84
N PRO A 294 -9.57 -10.48 3.28
CA PRO A 294 -10.07 -11.12 4.51
C PRO A 294 -9.93 -12.64 4.52
N GLY A 295 -9.87 -13.30 3.36
CA GLY A 295 -9.61 -14.74 3.24
C GLY A 295 -8.15 -15.17 3.45
N ARG A 296 -7.22 -14.21 3.62
CA ARG A 296 -5.78 -14.45 3.77
C ARG A 296 -5.28 -13.92 5.13
N PRO A 297 -4.20 -14.49 5.69
CA PRO A 297 -3.57 -13.89 6.86
C PRO A 297 -2.95 -12.54 6.49
N ILE A 298 -3.21 -11.51 7.29
CA ILE A 298 -2.70 -10.15 7.07
C ILE A 298 -1.96 -9.62 8.31
N SER A 299 -1.11 -8.62 8.10
CA SER A 299 -0.61 -7.77 9.18
C SER A 299 -1.45 -6.50 9.29
N MET A 300 -1.78 -6.13 10.53
CA MET A 300 -2.45 -4.86 10.83
C MET A 300 -1.47 -3.67 10.86
N GLU A 301 -0.17 -3.92 10.75
CA GLU A 301 0.85 -2.88 10.67
C GLU A 301 0.66 -2.03 9.40
N GLY A 302 0.37 -0.73 9.56
CA GLY A 302 0.44 0.22 8.45
C GLY A 302 1.90 0.46 8.07
N ALA A 303 2.33 0.11 6.86
CA ALA A 303 3.74 0.19 6.45
C ALA A 303 4.17 1.60 6.02
N SER A 304 3.26 2.37 5.44
CA SER A 304 3.48 3.70 4.89
C SER A 304 4.03 4.68 5.93
N GLY A 305 5.11 5.38 5.60
CA GLY A 305 5.68 6.43 6.46
C GLY A 305 6.58 5.93 7.59
N LYS A 306 6.63 4.63 7.85
CA LYS A 306 7.59 4.05 8.80
C LYS A 306 9.02 4.10 8.27
N ASN A 307 9.97 4.17 9.19
CA ASN A 307 11.40 4.17 8.87
C ASN A 307 11.80 2.89 8.11
N PRO A 308 12.43 2.98 6.93
CA PRO A 308 12.83 1.80 6.18
C PRO A 308 14.10 1.13 6.71
N VAL A 309 14.78 1.66 7.73
CA VAL A 309 16.04 1.13 8.28
C VAL A 309 15.80 0.09 9.36
N ASN A 310 14.91 0.36 10.32
CA ASN A 310 14.76 -0.52 11.48
C ASN A 310 13.32 -0.76 11.93
N HIS A 311 12.32 -0.21 11.22
CA HIS A 311 10.93 -0.46 11.56
C HIS A 311 10.44 -1.79 10.99
N THR A 312 10.39 -2.83 11.81
CA THR A 312 10.06 -4.19 11.36
C THR A 312 8.62 -4.32 10.87
N GLY A 313 7.67 -3.57 11.42
CA GLY A 313 6.31 -3.46 10.86
C GLY A 313 6.26 -3.07 9.36
N LYS A 314 7.24 -2.31 8.84
CA LYS A 314 7.37 -2.03 7.39
C LYS A 314 8.25 -3.07 6.71
N ILE A 315 9.48 -3.23 7.20
CA ILE A 315 10.51 -4.05 6.55
C ILE A 315 10.04 -5.50 6.41
N TYR A 316 9.43 -6.07 7.44
CA TYR A 316 9.01 -7.47 7.41
C TYR A 316 7.80 -7.71 6.51
N ASN A 317 6.88 -6.75 6.36
CA ASN A 317 5.79 -6.89 5.39
C ASN A 317 6.33 -6.85 3.95
N LEU A 318 7.27 -5.95 3.65
CA LEU A 318 7.90 -5.86 2.34
C LEU A 318 8.77 -7.09 2.03
N LEU A 319 9.58 -7.51 3.01
CA LEU A 319 10.42 -8.70 2.90
C LEU A 319 9.59 -9.98 2.74
N ALA A 320 8.49 -10.12 3.48
CA ALA A 320 7.59 -11.26 3.36
C ALA A 320 6.98 -11.35 1.95
N ASN A 321 6.63 -10.21 1.32
CA ASN A 321 6.15 -10.18 -0.05
C ASN A 321 7.23 -10.69 -1.02
N LYS A 322 8.46 -10.18 -0.91
CA LYS A 322 9.58 -10.63 -1.73
C LYS A 322 9.88 -12.12 -1.56
N MET A 323 9.91 -12.62 -0.32
CA MET A 323 10.09 -14.04 -0.03
C MET A 323 8.97 -14.89 -0.64
N ALA A 324 7.70 -14.49 -0.46
CA ALA A 324 6.56 -15.25 -0.95
C ALA A 324 6.59 -15.38 -2.48
N THR A 325 6.82 -14.26 -3.19
CA THR A 325 6.97 -14.24 -4.65
C THR A 325 8.11 -15.14 -5.11
N ASP A 326 9.32 -14.95 -4.56
CA ASP A 326 10.49 -15.72 -4.94
C ASP A 326 10.33 -17.22 -4.67
N ILE A 327 9.66 -17.61 -3.59
CA ILE A 327 9.38 -19.01 -3.28
C ILE A 327 8.47 -19.64 -4.34
N VAL A 328 7.39 -18.95 -4.73
CA VAL A 328 6.46 -19.47 -5.74
C VAL A 328 7.12 -19.56 -7.12
N GLU A 329 7.99 -18.60 -7.46
CA GLU A 329 8.69 -18.57 -8.75
C GLU A 329 9.82 -19.61 -8.84
N LYS A 330 10.54 -19.86 -7.74
CA LYS A 330 11.79 -20.65 -7.75
C LYS A 330 11.65 -22.06 -7.17
N VAL A 331 10.52 -22.39 -6.53
CA VAL A 331 10.32 -23.69 -5.88
C VAL A 331 9.14 -24.43 -6.49
N ASP A 332 9.47 -25.45 -7.28
CA ASP A 332 8.47 -26.30 -7.93
C ASP A 332 7.54 -26.98 -6.92
N GLY A 333 6.26 -27.05 -7.26
CA GLY A 333 5.26 -27.75 -6.47
C GLY A 333 4.62 -26.93 -5.35
N VAL A 334 5.01 -25.66 -5.15
CA VAL A 334 4.27 -24.73 -4.28
C VAL A 334 2.95 -24.38 -4.96
N ARG A 335 1.83 -24.55 -4.25
CA ARG A 335 0.51 -24.07 -4.68
C ARG A 335 0.20 -22.71 -4.07
N GLU A 336 0.41 -22.57 -2.77
CA GLU A 336 0.33 -21.31 -2.04
C GLU A 336 1.40 -21.28 -0.94
N VAL A 337 1.90 -20.09 -0.64
CA VAL A 337 2.74 -19.83 0.51
C VAL A 337 2.23 -18.62 1.28
N SER A 338 2.25 -18.70 2.61
CA SER A 338 2.11 -17.55 3.50
C SER A 338 3.37 -17.40 4.34
N ILE A 339 3.99 -16.23 4.29
CA ILE A 339 5.19 -15.89 5.06
C ILE A 339 4.78 -15.06 6.26
N LYS A 340 5.28 -15.42 7.45
CA LYS A 340 5.07 -14.72 8.71
C LYS A 340 6.42 -14.48 9.37
N LEU A 341 6.77 -13.23 9.59
CA LEU A 341 8.01 -12.82 10.25
C LEU A 341 7.64 -12.09 11.54
N LEU A 342 8.22 -12.50 12.67
CA LEU A 342 8.02 -11.85 13.97
C LEU A 342 9.34 -11.26 14.46
N SER A 343 9.38 -9.96 14.74
CA SER A 343 10.52 -9.32 15.40
C SER A 343 10.40 -9.38 16.91
N GLU A 344 11.50 -9.06 17.59
CA GLU A 344 11.54 -8.78 19.02
C GLU A 344 12.32 -7.49 19.18
N ILE A 345 11.78 -6.51 19.91
CA ILE A 345 12.40 -5.19 20.07
C ILE A 345 13.84 -5.32 20.60
N GLY A 346 14.78 -4.61 19.97
CA GLY A 346 16.20 -4.66 20.34
C GLY A 346 16.96 -5.90 19.83
N ARG A 347 16.34 -6.77 19.02
CA ARG A 347 17.02 -7.82 18.26
C ARG A 347 17.37 -7.34 16.85
N ARG A 348 18.41 -7.89 16.22
CA ARG A 348 18.78 -7.54 14.84
C ARG A 348 17.62 -7.84 13.87
N ILE A 349 17.37 -6.94 12.92
CA ILE A 349 16.28 -7.13 11.95
C ILE A 349 16.49 -8.33 11.02
N ASP A 350 17.74 -8.73 10.77
CA ASP A 350 18.06 -9.92 9.98
C ASP A 350 17.90 -11.23 10.75
N ASP A 351 17.64 -11.19 12.05
CA ASP A 351 17.48 -12.37 12.90
C ASP A 351 16.12 -12.33 13.62
N PRO A 352 15.00 -12.60 12.92
CA PRO A 352 13.68 -12.55 13.51
C PRO A 352 13.54 -13.56 14.67
N LYS A 353 12.59 -13.29 15.57
CA LYS A 353 12.18 -14.25 16.61
C LYS A 353 11.77 -15.58 15.97
N VAL A 354 11.02 -15.49 14.88
CA VAL A 354 10.70 -16.62 14.00
C VAL A 354 10.38 -16.10 12.59
N ALA A 355 10.79 -16.87 11.59
CA ALA A 355 10.36 -16.73 10.20
C ALA A 355 9.66 -18.02 9.78
N THR A 356 8.35 -17.97 9.57
CA THR A 356 7.54 -19.14 9.21
C THR A 356 7.05 -19.04 7.77
N ALA A 357 7.29 -20.10 6.99
CA ALA A 357 6.67 -20.31 5.68
C ALA A 357 5.63 -21.43 5.80
N GLN A 358 4.35 -21.08 5.68
CA GLN A 358 3.24 -22.03 5.63
C GLN A 358 2.92 -22.34 4.18
N ILE A 359 3.08 -23.60 3.77
CA ILE A 359 3.03 -24.01 2.37
C ILE A 359 1.89 -24.99 2.15
N LEU A 360 1.05 -24.66 1.18
CA LEU A 360 0.15 -25.62 0.54
C LEU A 360 0.82 -26.13 -0.73
N THR A 361 0.92 -27.44 -0.88
CA THR A 361 1.63 -28.06 -2.00
C THR A 361 0.68 -28.48 -3.11
N LYS A 362 1.22 -28.61 -4.33
CA LYS A 362 0.64 -29.45 -5.38
C LYS A 362 0.75 -30.94 -4.95
N SER A 363 0.05 -31.83 -5.64
CA SER A 363 0.13 -33.27 -5.39
C SER A 363 1.55 -33.79 -5.68
N ASP A 364 1.98 -34.82 -4.95
CA ASP A 364 3.21 -35.59 -5.25
C ASP A 364 4.53 -34.77 -5.26
N VAL A 365 4.76 -33.96 -4.22
CA VAL A 365 6.01 -33.18 -4.08
C VAL A 365 7.01 -33.81 -3.12
N ASN A 366 8.31 -33.68 -3.42
CA ASN A 366 9.37 -33.99 -2.47
C ASN A 366 9.47 -32.88 -1.42
N ARG A 367 8.78 -33.07 -0.28
CA ARG A 367 8.73 -32.11 0.82
C ARG A 367 10.10 -31.77 1.41
N GLY A 368 11.02 -32.74 1.47
CA GLY A 368 12.37 -32.51 2.02
C GLY A 368 13.19 -31.55 1.17
N ALA A 369 13.19 -31.74 -0.15
CA ALA A 369 13.87 -30.84 -1.09
C ALA A 369 13.22 -29.45 -1.12
N MET A 370 11.89 -29.39 -1.12
CA MET A 370 11.13 -28.13 -1.05
C MET A 370 11.46 -27.35 0.22
N GLU A 371 11.46 -28.00 1.39
CA GLU A 371 11.80 -27.38 2.66
C GLU A 371 13.21 -26.77 2.64
N GLN A 372 14.19 -27.48 2.07
CA GLN A 372 15.57 -26.97 1.95
C GLN A 372 15.63 -25.72 1.05
N ASN A 373 14.96 -25.75 -0.10
CA ASN A 373 14.92 -24.62 -1.03
C ASN A 373 14.24 -23.38 -0.41
N VAL A 374 13.12 -23.58 0.28
CA VAL A 374 12.39 -22.50 0.97
C VAL A 374 13.22 -21.90 2.10
N LYS A 375 13.92 -22.74 2.88
CA LYS A 375 14.83 -22.26 3.92
C LYS A 375 15.98 -21.44 3.34
N ARG A 376 16.55 -21.88 2.22
CA ARG A 376 17.62 -21.17 1.52
C ARG A 376 17.15 -19.79 1.05
N ILE A 377 16.02 -19.70 0.35
CA ILE A 377 15.47 -18.42 -0.14
C ILE A 377 15.15 -17.48 1.03
N THR A 378 14.52 -17.99 2.09
CA THR A 378 14.21 -17.20 3.28
C THR A 378 15.49 -16.67 3.95
N ASP A 379 16.53 -17.50 4.08
CA ASP A 379 17.81 -17.09 4.68
C ASP A 379 18.57 -16.07 3.82
N GLU A 380 18.55 -16.23 2.50
CA GLU A 380 19.12 -15.28 1.53
C GLU A 380 18.48 -13.90 1.66
N TRP A 381 17.14 -13.83 1.68
CA TRP A 381 16.42 -12.57 1.86
C TRP A 381 16.68 -11.93 3.24
N LEU A 382 16.75 -12.72 4.32
CA LEU A 382 17.10 -12.20 5.64
C LEU A 382 18.55 -11.68 5.68
N SER A 383 19.49 -12.36 5.01
CA SER A 383 20.88 -11.92 4.95
C SER A 383 21.07 -10.61 4.18
N ASN A 384 20.20 -10.35 3.20
CA ASN A 384 20.23 -9.16 2.37
C ASN A 384 19.11 -8.16 2.73
N ILE A 385 18.61 -8.19 3.98
CA ILE A 385 17.44 -7.39 4.39
C ILE A 385 17.64 -5.89 4.21
N ALA A 386 18.87 -5.38 4.25
CA ALA A 386 19.19 -3.98 4.00
C ALA A 386 18.83 -3.53 2.56
N GLU A 387 18.74 -4.45 1.61
CA GLU A 387 18.29 -4.15 0.25
C GLU A 387 16.85 -3.64 0.24
N ILE A 388 15.99 -4.12 1.15
CA ILE A 388 14.61 -3.60 1.30
C ILE A 388 14.64 -2.10 1.57
N THR A 389 15.56 -1.61 2.40
CA THR A 389 15.71 -0.18 2.69
C THR A 389 16.00 0.61 1.42
N GLU A 390 16.96 0.16 0.61
CA GLU A 390 17.35 0.86 -0.61
C GLU A 390 16.26 0.76 -1.68
N MET A 391 15.61 -0.39 -1.85
CA MET A 391 14.48 -0.55 -2.77
C MET A 391 13.31 0.39 -2.40
N VAL A 392 13.02 0.59 -1.12
CA VAL A 392 12.03 1.59 -0.66
C VAL A 392 12.43 3.01 -1.09
N ILE A 393 13.69 3.41 -0.85
CA ILE A 393 14.17 4.77 -1.16
C ILE A 393 14.17 5.04 -2.67
N ARG A 394 14.44 4.00 -3.47
CA ARG A 394 14.37 4.04 -4.95
C ARG A 394 12.93 3.96 -5.48
N GLY A 395 11.95 3.61 -4.65
CA GLY A 395 10.54 3.51 -5.05
C GLY A 395 10.22 2.24 -5.85
N GLU A 396 10.98 1.16 -5.64
CA GLU A 396 10.87 -0.09 -6.38
C GLU A 396 9.91 -1.10 -5.74
N LEU A 397 9.45 -0.83 -4.52
CA LEU A 397 8.53 -1.69 -3.78
C LEU A 397 7.14 -1.06 -3.68
N ARG A 398 6.12 -1.91 -3.84
CA ARG A 398 4.73 -1.58 -3.48
C ARG A 398 4.61 -1.54 -1.96
N ILE A 399 4.04 -0.45 -1.43
CA ILE A 399 3.86 -0.22 0.02
C ILE A 399 2.40 -0.43 0.44
N PHE A 400 1.47 -0.22 -0.47
CA PHE A 400 0.02 -0.36 -0.34
C PHE A 400 -0.64 -0.52 -1.72
#